data_AF-A0A2E1S8E8-F1
#
_entry.id   AF-A0A2E1S8E8-F1
#
_cell.length_a   1.000
_cell.length_b   1.000
_cell.length_c   1.000
_cell.angle_alpha   90.00
_cell.angle_beta   90.00
_cell.angle_gamma   90.00
#
_symmetry.space_group_name_H-M   'P 1'
#
loop_
_entity.id
_entity.type
_entity.pdbx_description
1 polymer ?
#
loop_
_entity_poly.entity_id
_entity_poly.type
_entity_poly.pdbx_seq_one_letter_code
_entity_poly.pdbx_strand_id
1 'polypeptide(L)'
;MKIICDWDNCNEIGAYKAPVERDNSKKYRLLCLKHIKIFNKNWNYFENMNDQEIEFFIKSDLTWHKSTKNFGSTDNFFNILWNNALDDKLNIFKSSNFKQFKKTKISQTDRDALEVLQLNDAAKWEEIHKKFKSLVKKYHPDKNQGDKKYEDKLKKITLAYSQLKRTLGKK
;
A
#
# COMPACT_ATOMS: atom_id res chain seq x y z
N MET A 1 13.08 -36.15 27.78
CA MET A 1 12.68 -37.25 26.87
C MET A 1 13.38 -37.03 25.53
N LYS A 2 13.97 -38.08 24.95
CA LYS A 2 14.54 -38.01 23.59
C LYS A 2 13.41 -38.23 22.59
N ILE A 3 13.35 -37.40 21.55
CA ILE A 3 12.38 -37.58 20.46
C ILE A 3 12.99 -38.57 19.48
N ILE A 4 12.24 -39.61 19.13
CA ILE A 4 12.65 -40.65 18.18
C ILE A 4 12.29 -40.16 16.76
N CYS A 5 13.08 -40.58 15.78
CA CYS A 5 12.85 -40.28 14.37
C CYS A 5 11.45 -40.76 13.93
N ASP A 6 10.69 -39.87 13.29
CA ASP A 6 9.33 -40.12 12.77
C ASP A 6 9.32 -40.90 11.44
N TRP A 7 10.35 -41.69 11.17
CA TRP A 7 10.48 -42.48 9.94
C TRP A 7 10.21 -43.95 10.24
N ASP A 8 9.57 -44.66 9.31
CA ASP A 8 9.15 -46.04 9.49
C ASP A 8 10.31 -46.93 9.98
N ASN A 9 10.10 -47.60 11.12
CA ASN A 9 11.05 -48.50 11.75
C ASN A 9 12.43 -47.87 12.09
N CYS A 10 12.47 -46.57 12.40
CA CYS A 10 13.71 -45.91 12.84
C CYS A 10 13.73 -45.64 14.35
N ASN A 11 14.77 -46.14 15.04
CA ASN A 11 14.98 -45.93 16.48
C ASN A 11 16.06 -44.88 16.78
N GLU A 12 16.52 -44.12 15.78
CA GLU A 12 17.50 -43.05 15.97
C GLU A 12 16.87 -41.78 16.56
N ILE A 13 17.69 -40.89 17.09
CA ILE A 13 17.24 -39.62 17.68
C ILE A 13 16.83 -38.65 16.56
N GLY A 14 15.59 -38.15 16.63
CA GLY A 14 15.04 -37.15 15.72
C GLY A 14 15.42 -35.73 16.13
N ALA A 15 16.50 -35.19 15.58
CA ALA A 15 16.98 -33.84 15.89
C ALA A 15 16.58 -32.78 14.84
N TYR A 16 16.25 -33.18 13.62
CA TYR A 16 16.05 -32.29 12.48
C TYR A 16 14.58 -32.14 12.13
N LYS A 17 14.12 -30.91 11.91
CA LYS A 17 12.72 -30.61 11.55
C LYS A 17 12.53 -30.70 10.04
N ALA A 18 11.51 -31.43 9.61
CA ALA A 18 11.03 -31.49 8.25
C ALA A 18 9.58 -30.97 8.18
N PRO A 19 9.23 -30.07 7.23
CA PRO A 19 7.86 -29.63 7.05
C PRO A 19 6.97 -30.80 6.60
N VAL A 20 5.74 -30.86 7.12
CA VAL A 20 4.73 -31.83 6.63
C VAL A 20 4.04 -31.29 5.38
N GLU A 21 3.84 -29.98 5.32
CA GLU A 21 3.13 -29.28 4.27
C GLU A 21 3.95 -28.05 3.83
N ARG A 22 3.77 -27.63 2.58
CA ARG A 22 4.54 -26.56 1.94
C ARG A 22 4.41 -25.20 2.62
N ASP A 23 3.17 -24.77 2.86
CA ASP A 23 2.86 -23.43 3.33
C ASP A 23 2.57 -23.41 4.82
N ASN A 24 3.32 -22.56 5.53
CA ASN A 24 3.02 -22.02 6.86
C ASN A 24 2.50 -23.03 7.90
N SER A 25 2.85 -24.30 7.74
CA SER A 25 2.44 -25.34 8.66
C SER A 25 3.35 -25.27 9.87
N LYS A 26 2.76 -25.03 11.05
CA LYS A 26 3.46 -25.19 12.33
C LYS A 26 3.74 -26.66 12.66
N LYS A 27 3.39 -27.58 11.74
CA LYS A 27 3.52 -29.02 11.86
C LYS A 27 4.83 -29.45 11.23
N TYR A 28 5.69 -30.05 12.04
CA TYR A 28 6.98 -30.59 11.59
C TYR A 28 7.12 -32.03 12.05
N ARG A 29 7.72 -32.87 11.20
CA ARG A 29 8.24 -34.18 11.59
C ARG A 29 9.66 -34.00 12.09
N LEU A 30 10.05 -34.80 13.08
CA LEU A 30 11.41 -34.81 13.60
C LEU A 30 12.14 -36.06 13.08
N LEU A 31 13.18 -35.84 12.30
CA LEU A 31 13.93 -36.89 11.60
C LEU A 31 15.38 -36.94 12.08
N CYS A 32 16.00 -38.11 11.94
CA CYS A 32 17.44 -38.28 12.12
C CYS A 32 18.22 -37.76 10.90
N LEU A 33 19.55 -37.70 10.99
CA LEU A 33 20.41 -37.16 9.92
C LEU A 33 20.28 -37.95 8.61
N LYS A 34 20.05 -39.26 8.67
CA LYS A 34 19.90 -40.11 7.48
C LYS A 34 18.58 -39.81 6.76
N HIS A 35 17.49 -39.75 7.51
CA HIS A 35 16.15 -39.56 6.94
C HIS A 35 15.88 -38.13 6.50
N ILE A 36 16.42 -37.11 7.17
CA ILE A 36 16.29 -35.73 6.68
C ILE A 36 16.95 -35.53 5.32
N LYS A 37 18.07 -36.22 5.04
CA LYS A 37 18.72 -36.17 3.72
C LYS A 37 17.86 -36.79 2.63
N ILE A 38 17.21 -37.93 2.92
CA ILE A 38 16.27 -38.59 2.00
C ILE A 38 15.06 -37.69 1.76
N PHE A 39 14.50 -37.12 2.83
CA PHE A 39 13.39 -36.17 2.76
C PHE A 39 13.74 -34.97 1.88
N ASN A 40 14.83 -34.27 2.16
CA ASN A 40 15.24 -33.08 1.39
C ASN A 40 15.51 -33.38 -0.08
N LYS A 41 15.99 -34.59 -0.40
CA LYS A 41 16.22 -35.01 -1.78
C LYS A 41 14.91 -35.22 -2.55
N ASN A 42 13.90 -35.75 -1.87
CA ASN A 42 12.60 -36.07 -2.47
C ASN A 42 11.59 -34.92 -2.35
N TRP A 43 11.88 -33.90 -1.53
CA TRP A 43 10.97 -32.79 -1.29
C TRP A 43 10.94 -31.84 -2.48
N ASN A 44 9.79 -31.79 -3.16
CA ASN A 44 9.51 -30.81 -4.19
C ASN A 44 8.45 -29.83 -3.72
N TYR A 45 8.85 -28.57 -3.53
CA TYR A 45 7.92 -27.50 -3.15
C TYR A 45 6.84 -27.25 -4.22
N PHE A 46 7.03 -27.60 -5.48
CA PHE A 46 6.08 -27.31 -6.56
C PHE A 46 5.32 -28.55 -7.08
N GLU A 47 5.36 -29.68 -6.36
CA GLU A 47 4.87 -30.98 -6.84
C GLU A 47 3.42 -30.99 -7.36
N ASN A 48 2.54 -30.15 -6.79
CA ASN A 48 1.13 -30.05 -7.19
C ASN A 48 0.76 -28.65 -7.71
N MET A 49 1.72 -27.88 -8.21
CA MET A 49 1.46 -26.58 -8.84
C MET A 49 1.52 -26.70 -10.36
N ASN A 50 0.62 -26.01 -11.05
CA ASN A 50 0.71 -25.86 -12.51
C ASN A 50 1.77 -24.81 -12.89
N ASP A 51 2.16 -24.76 -14.15
CA ASP A 51 3.19 -23.83 -14.65
C ASP A 51 2.83 -22.34 -14.39
N GLN A 52 1.55 -21.98 -14.49
CA GLN A 52 1.08 -20.61 -14.22
C GLN A 52 1.16 -20.25 -12.74
N GLU A 53 0.90 -21.20 -11.84
CA GLU A 53 1.01 -21.03 -10.40
C GLU A 53 2.47 -20.88 -9.98
N ILE A 54 3.37 -21.65 -10.60
CA ILE A 54 4.83 -21.53 -10.41
C ILE A 54 5.30 -20.16 -10.90
N GLU A 55 4.91 -19.76 -12.12
CA GLU A 55 5.25 -18.45 -12.67
C GLU A 55 4.72 -17.31 -11.79
N PHE A 56 3.49 -17.42 -11.31
CA PHE A 56 2.91 -16.46 -10.38
C PHE A 56 3.70 -16.39 -9.06
N PHE A 57 4.07 -17.53 -8.49
CA PHE A 57 4.87 -17.61 -7.27
C PHE A 57 6.21 -16.87 -7.45
N ILE A 58 6.96 -17.22 -8.50
CA ILE A 58 8.24 -16.58 -8.85
C ILE A 58 8.07 -15.07 -9.08
N LYS A 59 7.02 -14.66 -9.79
CA LYS A 59 6.72 -13.24 -10.02
C LYS A 59 6.41 -12.49 -8.72
N SER A 60 5.72 -13.14 -7.79
CA SER A 60 5.35 -12.57 -6.50
C SER A 60 6.52 -12.48 -5.52
N ASP A 61 7.55 -13.33 -5.65
CA ASP A 61 8.80 -13.22 -4.88
C ASP A 61 9.47 -11.86 -5.06
N LEU A 62 9.38 -11.28 -6.26
CA LEU A 62 9.91 -9.95 -6.58
C LEU A 62 9.33 -8.86 -5.66
N THR A 63 8.10 -9.04 -5.20
CA THR A 63 7.39 -8.09 -4.32
C THR A 63 7.30 -8.58 -2.88
N TRP A 64 8.08 -9.60 -2.51
CA TRP A 64 8.00 -10.25 -1.19
C TRP A 64 6.59 -10.78 -0.88
N HIS A 65 5.91 -11.32 -1.90
CA HIS A 65 4.50 -11.72 -1.88
C HIS A 65 3.54 -10.64 -1.36
N LYS A 66 3.93 -9.36 -1.37
CA LYS A 66 3.03 -8.26 -1.02
C LYS A 66 2.09 -8.02 -2.18
N SER A 67 0.79 -7.95 -1.88
CA SER A 67 -0.23 -7.59 -2.87
C SER A 67 0.08 -6.19 -3.43
N THR A 68 0.28 -6.12 -4.75
CA THR A 68 0.47 -4.86 -5.47
C THR A 68 -0.82 -4.51 -6.20
N LYS A 69 -1.27 -3.26 -6.08
CA LYS A 69 -2.37 -2.76 -6.90
C LYS A 69 -1.84 -2.37 -8.27
N ASN A 70 -2.54 -2.78 -9.33
CA ASN A 70 -2.19 -2.40 -10.69
C ASN A 70 -2.29 -0.88 -10.85
N PHE A 71 -1.29 -0.21 -11.44
CA PHE A 71 -1.17 1.27 -11.47
C PHE A 71 -2.36 1.97 -12.16
N GLY A 72 -3.10 1.28 -13.03
CA GLY A 72 -4.32 1.78 -13.68
C GLY A 72 -5.64 1.39 -13.00
N SER A 73 -5.63 0.68 -11.86
CA SER A 73 -6.88 0.25 -11.22
C SER A 73 -7.68 1.45 -10.68
N THR A 74 -9.01 1.40 -10.83
CA THR A 74 -9.94 2.42 -10.30
C THR A 74 -9.84 2.53 -8.78
N ASP A 75 -9.45 1.43 -8.12
CA ASP A 75 -9.33 1.30 -6.66
C ASP A 75 -7.94 1.72 -6.14
N ASN A 76 -7.11 2.32 -7.00
CA ASN A 76 -5.87 2.94 -6.58
C ASN A 76 -6.18 4.13 -5.70
N PHE A 77 -5.53 4.17 -4.54
CA PHE A 77 -5.58 5.29 -3.60
C PHE A 77 -5.37 6.64 -4.30
N PHE A 78 -4.48 6.68 -5.29
CA PHE A 78 -4.27 7.85 -6.15
C PHE A 78 -5.48 8.18 -7.02
N ASN A 79 -6.06 7.23 -7.76
CA ASN A 79 -7.27 7.49 -8.56
C ASN A 79 -8.46 7.90 -7.69
N ILE A 80 -8.64 7.27 -6.53
CA ILE A 80 -9.68 7.64 -5.56
C ILE A 80 -9.46 9.07 -5.06
N LEU A 81 -8.24 9.44 -4.66
CA LEU A 81 -7.93 10.79 -4.22
C LEU A 81 -8.06 11.81 -5.35
N TRP A 82 -7.60 11.50 -6.55
CA TRP A 82 -7.61 12.38 -7.70
C TRP A 82 -9.02 12.59 -8.25
N ASN A 83 -9.81 11.53 -8.43
CA ASN A 83 -11.20 11.62 -8.88
C ASN A 83 -12.05 12.37 -7.84
N ASN A 84 -11.92 12.08 -6.55
CA ASN A 84 -12.69 12.79 -5.51
C ASN A 84 -12.24 14.25 -5.29
N ALA A 85 -10.97 14.57 -5.52
CA ALA A 85 -10.47 15.94 -5.39
C ALA A 85 -10.79 16.82 -6.60
N LEU A 86 -10.76 16.25 -7.82
CA LEU A 86 -10.95 16.96 -9.08
C LEU A 86 -12.42 17.02 -9.53
N ASP A 87 -13.17 15.94 -9.40
CA ASP A 87 -14.60 15.99 -9.70
C ASP A 87 -15.33 16.57 -8.49
N ASP A 88 -15.73 17.84 -8.58
CA ASP A 88 -16.81 18.45 -7.79
C ASP A 88 -18.18 17.77 -8.02
N LYS A 89 -18.18 16.53 -8.53
CA LYS A 89 -19.32 15.77 -9.00
C LYS A 89 -19.78 14.73 -7.98
N LEU A 90 -19.74 15.07 -6.70
CA LEU A 90 -20.42 14.28 -5.67
C LEU A 90 -21.18 15.19 -4.71
N ASN A 91 -22.46 15.36 -5.03
CA ASN A 91 -23.57 15.73 -4.15
C ASN A 91 -23.76 14.72 -3.00
N ILE A 92 -22.69 14.31 -2.31
CA ILE A 92 -22.76 13.38 -1.16
C ILE A 92 -23.24 14.10 0.12
N PHE A 93 -23.32 15.43 0.12
CA PHE A 93 -23.83 16.22 1.26
C PHE A 93 -25.03 17.11 0.92
N LYS A 94 -25.85 16.74 -0.06
CA LYS A 94 -27.20 17.32 -0.21
C LYS A 94 -28.21 16.55 0.66
N SER A 95 -28.03 16.60 1.97
CA SER A 95 -29.08 16.23 2.91
C SER A 95 -28.91 16.94 4.26
N SER A 96 -29.82 17.88 4.49
CA SER A 96 -30.22 18.47 5.78
C SER A 96 -29.25 19.40 6.54
N ASN A 97 -29.64 20.67 6.56
CA ASN A 97 -29.45 21.67 7.62
C ASN A 97 -28.03 21.96 8.13
N PHE A 98 -27.25 22.70 7.33
CA PHE A 98 -26.05 23.38 7.84
C PHE A 98 -26.41 24.70 8.50
N LYS A 99 -26.42 24.72 9.85
CA LYS A 99 -26.28 25.96 10.63
C LYS A 99 -25.00 26.67 10.19
N GLN A 100 -25.15 27.93 9.81
CA GLN A 100 -24.08 28.78 9.31
C GLN A 100 -23.16 29.20 10.47
N PHE A 101 -22.07 28.47 10.68
CA PHE A 101 -21.00 28.91 11.58
C PHE A 101 -20.16 30.00 10.89
N LYS A 102 -20.35 31.25 11.33
CA LYS A 102 -19.48 32.38 10.96
C LYS A 102 -18.07 32.16 11.54
N LYS A 103 -17.05 32.26 10.67
CA LYS A 103 -15.60 32.02 10.91
C LYS A 103 -15.03 32.82 12.09
N THR A 104 -14.04 32.26 12.80
CA THR A 104 -12.78 32.96 13.11
C THR A 104 -11.65 31.94 13.41
N LYS A 105 -10.47 32.18 12.82
CA LYS A 105 -9.20 31.41 12.87
C LYS A 105 -9.07 30.18 11.94
N ILE A 106 -8.17 30.36 10.97
CA ILE A 106 -7.52 29.29 10.21
C ILE A 106 -6.81 28.37 11.21
N SER A 107 -7.13 27.07 11.17
CA SER A 107 -6.49 26.04 12.01
C SER A 107 -4.98 26.00 11.72
N GLN A 108 -4.16 25.59 12.68
CA GLN A 108 -2.71 25.42 12.44
C GLN A 108 -2.46 24.51 11.23
N THR A 109 -3.25 23.45 11.11
CA THR A 109 -3.21 22.50 9.97
C THR A 109 -3.50 23.15 8.62
N ASP A 110 -4.30 24.22 8.59
CA ASP A 110 -4.63 24.95 7.36
C ASP A 110 -3.49 25.92 6.99
N ARG A 111 -2.79 26.49 7.98
CA ARG A 111 -1.59 27.30 7.73
C ARG A 111 -0.46 26.46 7.17
N ASP A 112 -0.23 25.29 7.76
CA ASP A 112 0.79 24.35 7.28
C ASP A 112 0.46 23.90 5.84
N ALA A 113 -0.83 23.71 5.52
CA ALA A 113 -1.27 23.39 4.16
C ALA A 113 -1.06 24.54 3.16
N LEU A 114 -1.29 25.79 3.59
CA LEU A 114 -1.02 26.98 2.76
C LEU A 114 0.48 27.17 2.52
N GLU A 115 1.31 26.89 3.52
CA GLU A 115 2.77 26.91 3.39
C GLU A 115 3.26 25.87 2.39
N VAL A 116 2.72 24.64 2.43
CA VAL A 116 3.03 23.58 1.44
C VAL A 116 2.68 24.01 0.02
N LEU A 117 1.60 24.77 -0.18
CA LEU A 117 1.22 25.33 -1.48
C LEU A 117 1.94 26.64 -1.82
N GLN A 118 2.74 27.19 -0.89
CA GLN A 118 3.43 28.48 -1.01
C GLN A 118 2.45 29.63 -1.24
N LEU A 119 1.41 29.70 -0.42
CA LEU A 119 0.37 30.72 -0.45
C LEU A 119 0.24 31.41 0.91
N ASN A 120 -0.26 32.64 0.88
CA ASN A 120 -0.50 33.42 2.10
C ASN A 120 -1.79 32.97 2.81
N ASP A 121 -1.87 33.25 4.11
CA ASP A 121 -3.04 32.98 4.97
C ASP A 121 -4.35 33.61 4.46
N ALA A 122 -4.27 34.64 3.61
CA ALA A 122 -5.41 35.34 3.03
C ALA A 122 -5.77 34.90 1.60
N ALA A 123 -5.15 33.84 1.07
CA ALA A 123 -5.36 33.40 -0.31
C ALA A 123 -6.82 33.00 -0.59
N LYS A 124 -7.34 33.42 -1.74
CA LYS A 124 -8.68 33.03 -2.19
C LYS A 124 -8.67 31.60 -2.72
N TRP A 125 -9.83 30.93 -2.68
CA TRP A 125 -9.97 29.55 -3.19
C TRP A 125 -9.51 29.39 -4.64
N GLU A 126 -9.82 30.37 -5.50
CA GLU A 126 -9.39 30.39 -6.90
C GLU A 126 -7.85 30.39 -7.05
N GLU A 127 -7.15 31.14 -6.18
CA GLU A 127 -5.69 31.21 -6.16
C GLU A 127 -5.08 29.90 -5.69
N ILE A 128 -5.67 29.29 -4.65
CA ILE A 128 -5.30 27.95 -4.15
C ILE A 128 -5.41 26.91 -5.26
N HIS A 129 -6.54 26.91 -5.96
CA HIS A 129 -6.79 25.98 -7.05
C HIS A 129 -5.83 26.19 -8.25
N LYS A 130 -5.58 27.45 -8.63
CA LYS A 130 -4.63 27.79 -9.70
C LYS A 130 -3.21 27.37 -9.36
N LYS A 131 -2.76 27.62 -8.11
CA LYS A 131 -1.44 27.23 -7.64
C LYS A 131 -1.28 25.71 -7.58
N PHE A 132 -2.29 24.99 -7.07
CA PHE A 132 -2.33 23.53 -7.06
C PHE A 132 -2.15 22.97 -8.48
N LYS A 133 -2.92 23.43 -9.46
CA LYS A 133 -2.77 23.03 -10.87
C LYS A 133 -1.35 23.24 -11.40
N SER A 134 -0.73 24.37 -11.07
CA SER A 134 0.65 24.66 -11.48
C SER A 134 1.68 23.68 -10.88
N LEU A 135 1.50 23.35 -9.60
CA LEU A 135 2.40 22.47 -8.85
C LEU A 135 2.26 21.02 -9.31
N VAL A 136 1.04 20.57 -9.58
CA VAL A 136 0.76 19.26 -10.17
C VAL A 136 1.47 19.11 -11.51
N LYS A 137 1.31 20.08 -12.41
CA LYS A 137 1.94 20.03 -13.73
C LYS A 137 3.48 20.01 -13.63
N LYS A 138 4.04 20.65 -12.60
CA LYS A 138 5.48 20.65 -12.33
C LYS A 138 5.97 19.30 -11.81
N TYR A 139 5.25 18.68 -10.88
CA TYR A 139 5.66 17.47 -10.19
C TYR A 139 5.00 16.19 -10.73
N HIS A 140 4.38 16.25 -11.90
CA HIS A 140 3.72 15.10 -12.51
C HIS A 140 4.74 13.99 -12.82
N PRO A 141 4.44 12.71 -12.50
CA PRO A 141 5.39 11.61 -12.70
C PRO A 141 5.76 11.40 -14.18
N ASP A 142 4.83 11.65 -15.10
CA ASP A 142 5.09 11.59 -16.55
C ASP A 142 6.23 12.52 -17.00
N LYS A 143 6.24 13.75 -16.46
CA LYS A 143 7.29 14.74 -16.78
C LYS A 143 8.61 14.46 -16.05
N ASN A 144 8.53 13.78 -14.90
CA ASN A 144 9.66 13.56 -13.99
C ASN A 144 10.12 12.09 -13.95
N GLN A 145 9.75 11.29 -14.95
CA GLN A 145 10.19 9.89 -15.14
C GLN A 145 10.03 9.02 -13.88
N GLY A 146 9.02 9.30 -13.05
CA GLY A 146 8.76 8.53 -11.82
C GLY A 146 9.78 8.70 -10.70
N ASP A 147 10.57 9.78 -10.65
CA ASP A 147 11.47 10.02 -9.51
C ASP A 147 10.68 10.18 -8.19
N LYS A 148 11.00 9.29 -7.24
CA LYS A 148 10.39 9.16 -5.91
C LYS A 148 10.36 10.48 -5.14
N LYS A 149 11.37 11.35 -5.33
CA LYS A 149 11.43 12.66 -4.65
C LYS A 149 10.29 13.58 -5.07
N TYR A 150 9.91 13.57 -6.35
CA TYR A 150 8.82 14.41 -6.86
C TYR A 150 7.46 13.80 -6.55
N GLU A 151 7.37 12.48 -6.52
CA GLU A 151 6.17 11.76 -6.08
C GLU A 151 5.81 12.12 -4.63
N ASP A 152 6.78 12.09 -3.72
CA ASP A 152 6.54 12.42 -2.30
C ASP A 152 6.17 13.90 -2.11
N LYS A 153 6.71 14.80 -2.93
CA LYS A 153 6.27 16.20 -2.96
C LYS A 153 4.84 16.34 -3.46
N LEU A 154 4.47 15.63 -4.53
CA LEU A 154 3.13 15.65 -5.08
C LEU A 154 2.11 15.13 -4.07
N LYS A 155 2.42 14.06 -3.33
CA LYS A 155 1.57 13.55 -2.23
C LYS A 155 1.29 14.61 -1.17
N LYS A 156 2.32 15.33 -0.72
CA LYS A 156 2.18 16.42 0.28
C LYS A 156 1.29 17.54 -0.24
N ILE A 157 1.48 17.94 -1.50
CA ILE A 157 0.69 18.99 -2.17
C ILE A 157 -0.78 18.59 -2.30
N THR A 158 -1.07 17.34 -2.66
CA THR A 158 -2.45 16.83 -2.77
C THR A 158 -3.13 16.76 -1.40
N LEU A 159 -2.41 16.33 -0.35
CA LEU A 159 -2.94 16.31 1.01
C LEU A 159 -3.28 17.72 1.51
N ALA A 160 -2.39 18.69 1.28
CA ALA A 160 -2.61 20.08 1.62
C ALA A 160 -3.83 20.67 0.88
N TYR A 161 -3.96 20.41 -0.41
CA TYR A 161 -5.12 20.86 -1.20
C TYR A 161 -6.44 20.25 -0.69
N SER A 162 -6.46 18.95 -0.35
CA SER A 162 -7.65 18.29 0.20
C SER A 162 -8.09 18.91 1.53
N GLN A 163 -7.13 19.21 2.41
CA GLN A 163 -7.38 19.88 3.68
C GLN A 163 -7.99 21.28 3.47
N LEU A 164 -7.41 22.09 2.58
CA LEU A 164 -7.93 23.42 2.27
C LEU A 164 -9.28 23.39 1.55
N LYS A 165 -9.54 22.39 0.70
CA LYS A 165 -10.85 22.17 0.07
C LYS A 165 -11.93 21.97 1.13
N ARG A 166 -11.62 21.19 2.18
CA ARG A 166 -12.56 20.92 3.27
C ARG A 166 -12.91 22.17 4.09
N THR A 167 -11.93 23.05 4.33
CA THR A 167 -12.09 24.20 5.23
C THR A 167 -12.48 25.50 4.50
N LEU A 168 -11.95 25.73 3.30
CA LEU A 168 -12.17 26.95 2.51
C LEU A 168 -13.10 26.76 1.31
N GLY A 169 -13.22 25.54 0.76
CA GLY A 169 -14.02 25.25 -0.44
C GLY A 169 -15.54 25.14 -0.21
N LYS A 170 -16.02 25.27 1.04
CA LYS A 170 -17.45 25.24 1.39
C LYS A 170 -18.09 26.64 1.49
N LYS A 171 -17.44 27.67 0.94
CA LYS A 171 -17.94 29.07 0.99
C LYS A 171 -18.68 29.46 -0.27
#